data_AF-A0A7S1GAA6-F1
#
_entry.id   AF-A0A7S1GAA6-F1
#
_cell.length_a   1.000
_cell.length_b   1.000
_cell.length_c   1.000
_cell.angle_alpha   90.00
_cell.angle_beta   90.00
_cell.angle_gamma   90.00
#
_symmetry.space_group_name_H-M   'P 1'
#
loop_
_entity.id
_entity.type
_entity.pdbx_description
1 polymer ?
#
loop_
_entity_poly.entity_id
_entity_poly.type
_entity_poly.pdbx_seq_one_letter_code
_entity_poly.pdbx_strand_id
1 'polypeptide(L)'
;GGEGGEWGGGDGGDWGGGYSGSGAAAGDATAAESHWVAAIDEETGATYYYDEVTGASCWNDPRASTGGAGLLACPKPTLFTVARASVVMRKRAEAQRHREVEWVNADYVRAEQNLHNELQAEIERLSKELNEAGGDDMRELVEAAAQMTEHAAESAAEKKKESGISEEDRVVKQVWDKFVEEREGHRGAQDLERERQRLKAQEKIVQKQMRVARRKAVAIEKKLAQRRRERDEQLSAVEAKFKAQLATQKAVTMVLKRKAELKARPAAERRRKVEGAAEYEGGDGEYVAPSGWVQLVDPATEMSYWYCAETDTSQWEAPPSEQSTEHELRRQMTAKRLGMLGSGGGGEGSVEDELAEIAAAEALAEEWVTSDVLAEEQARTAALQAQMDELQRKLEEARANAGPSGLEMLAMLEGFFEGAPEEVEEAMTEDDLRAQAALIRQEFDRQQERSSEKRKEVREKQQQKLEERLRAREARVRARREKALQERAAAKKRAVLKLRLVKTQRKWIERRLLAKGSAPVAVALAATVYRITHRLRPSSAPSSRSSSRASGADAGPKRPMTTAATQHHRVTGDLAAGATPPRGPRPPGKPKPAYPGPGGAGPRPPGGPRPP
;
A
#
# COMPACT_ATOMS: atom_id res chain seq x y z
N GLY A 1 -9.73 -7.34 -65.91
CA GLY A 1 -9.80 -5.91 -65.51
C GLY A 1 -9.63 -5.86 -64.01
N GLY A 2 -8.76 -5.03 -63.45
CA GLY A 2 -7.85 -4.06 -64.06
C GLY A 2 -7.02 -3.40 -62.95
N GLU A 3 -5.80 -3.01 -63.33
CA GLU A 3 -5.04 -1.83 -62.89
C GLU A 3 -4.58 -1.79 -61.41
N GLY A 4 -3.33 -1.49 -61.08
CA GLY A 4 -2.31 -0.73 -61.80
C GLY A 4 -1.94 0.48 -60.93
N GLY A 5 -0.72 0.50 -60.38
CA GLY A 5 -0.25 1.54 -59.45
C GLY A 5 1.26 1.69 -59.50
N GLU A 6 1.71 2.28 -60.61
CA GLU A 6 3.07 2.66 -60.99
C GLU A 6 3.32 4.13 -60.61
N TRP A 7 4.38 4.43 -59.86
CA TRP A 7 5.03 5.76 -59.76
C TRP A 7 6.50 5.55 -59.34
N GLY A 8 7.45 5.69 -60.28
CA GLY A 8 8.36 6.85 -60.38
C GLY A 8 9.72 6.53 -59.74
N GLY A 9 10.86 6.46 -60.43
CA GLY A 9 11.35 7.35 -61.48
C GLY A 9 12.27 8.40 -60.82
N GLY A 10 13.58 8.13 -60.80
CA GLY A 10 14.57 8.99 -60.14
C GLY A 10 16.00 8.65 -60.55
N ASP A 11 16.34 9.01 -61.79
CA ASP A 11 17.69 9.12 -62.33
C ASP A 11 18.57 10.11 -61.55
N GLY A 12 19.88 9.84 -61.52
CA GLY A 12 20.89 10.90 -61.44
C GLY A 12 22.13 10.56 -60.62
N GLY A 13 23.30 10.45 -61.29
CA GLY A 13 24.57 10.71 -60.61
C GLY A 13 25.78 9.92 -61.06
N ASP A 14 26.08 9.94 -62.35
CA ASP A 14 27.40 9.68 -62.93
C ASP A 14 28.45 10.66 -62.35
N TRP A 15 29.51 10.13 -61.73
CA TRP A 15 30.82 10.77 -61.62
C TRP A 15 31.91 9.71 -61.68
N GLY A 16 32.58 9.65 -62.82
CA GLY A 16 33.79 8.88 -63.04
C GLY A 16 34.98 9.35 -62.20
N GLY A 17 35.95 8.43 -62.06
CA GLY A 17 37.24 8.70 -61.43
C GLY A 17 38.11 7.45 -61.41
N GLY A 18 38.68 7.12 -62.57
CA GLY A 18 39.60 6.00 -62.70
C GLY A 18 40.93 6.21 -61.97
N TYR A 19 41.40 5.17 -61.31
CA TYR A 19 42.82 4.94 -61.06
C TYR A 19 43.12 3.45 -61.24
N SER A 20 43.82 3.15 -62.33
CA SER A 20 44.40 1.85 -62.62
C SER A 20 45.68 1.68 -61.80
N GLY A 21 45.70 0.70 -60.88
CA GLY A 21 46.87 0.30 -60.12
C GLY A 21 46.80 -1.20 -59.83
N SER A 22 47.49 -1.97 -60.66
CA SER A 22 47.60 -3.43 -60.62
C SER A 22 48.43 -3.92 -59.42
N GLY A 23 47.93 -4.88 -58.65
CA GLY A 23 48.75 -5.59 -57.66
C GLY A 23 48.02 -6.52 -56.68
N ALA A 24 48.02 -7.82 -57.02
CA ALA A 24 47.98 -8.98 -56.10
C ALA A 24 46.67 -9.36 -55.38
N ALA A 25 45.96 -10.31 -56.01
CA ALA A 25 45.19 -11.43 -55.48
C ALA A 25 45.04 -11.57 -53.94
N ALA A 26 43.86 -11.20 -53.44
CA ALA A 26 43.18 -11.87 -52.33
C ALA A 26 41.69 -11.94 -52.70
N GLY A 27 41.10 -13.14 -52.63
CA GLY A 27 39.72 -13.39 -53.06
C GLY A 27 38.72 -12.60 -52.22
N ASP A 28 38.12 -11.60 -52.86
CA ASP A 28 36.98 -10.84 -52.35
C ASP A 28 35.73 -11.73 -52.39
N ALA A 29 35.52 -12.46 -51.29
CA ALA A 29 34.24 -13.08 -51.02
C ALA A 29 33.24 -11.94 -50.75
N THR A 30 32.48 -11.61 -51.79
CA THR A 30 31.40 -10.60 -51.78
C THR A 30 30.68 -10.58 -50.44
N ALA A 31 30.92 -9.51 -49.68
CA ALA A 31 30.20 -9.17 -48.47
C ALA A 31 28.71 -9.15 -48.80
N ALA A 32 28.01 -10.25 -48.48
CA ALA A 32 26.56 -10.32 -48.56
C ALA A 32 26.00 -9.14 -47.77
N GLU A 33 25.31 -8.24 -48.46
CA GLU A 33 24.69 -7.05 -47.90
C GLU A 33 23.87 -7.45 -46.68
N SER A 34 24.39 -7.16 -45.49
CA SER A 34 23.73 -7.58 -44.26
C SER A 34 22.50 -6.71 -44.05
N HIS A 35 21.33 -7.27 -44.32
CA HIS A 35 19.97 -6.74 -44.18
C HIS A 35 19.53 -6.41 -42.74
N TRP A 36 20.49 -6.21 -41.84
CA TRP A 36 20.27 -5.83 -40.46
C TRP A 36 20.19 -4.31 -40.33
N VAL A 37 19.07 -3.81 -39.81
CA VAL A 37 18.81 -2.39 -39.56
C VAL A 37 18.80 -2.13 -38.06
N ALA A 38 19.50 -1.09 -37.63
CA ALA A 38 19.51 -0.64 -36.25
C ALA A 38 18.28 0.25 -35.99
N ALA A 39 17.49 -0.10 -34.98
CA ALA A 39 16.35 0.66 -34.51
C ALA A 39 16.52 1.00 -33.02
N ILE A 40 15.93 2.10 -32.57
CA ILE A 40 15.94 2.52 -31.16
C ILE A 40 14.58 2.19 -30.58
N ASP A 41 14.55 1.38 -29.52
CA ASP A 41 13.33 1.09 -28.77
C ASP A 41 12.89 2.36 -28.00
N GLU A 42 11.69 2.86 -28.28
CA GLU A 42 11.16 4.10 -27.70
C GLU A 42 10.93 4.00 -26.18
N GLU A 43 10.69 2.80 -25.62
CA GLU A 43 10.44 2.64 -24.18
C GLU A 43 11.74 2.62 -23.37
N THR A 44 12.80 2.02 -23.93
CA THR A 44 14.07 1.81 -23.22
C THR A 44 15.19 2.76 -23.66
N GLY A 45 15.08 3.33 -24.87
CA GLY A 45 16.14 4.10 -25.53
C GLY A 45 17.33 3.25 -25.98
N ALA A 46 17.22 1.91 -25.93
CA ALA A 46 18.29 1.01 -26.33
C ALA A 46 18.22 0.69 -27.84
N THR A 47 19.38 0.60 -28.48
CA THR A 47 19.48 0.20 -29.88
C THR A 47 19.35 -1.32 -29.98
N TYR A 48 18.45 -1.80 -30.83
CA TYR A 48 18.34 -3.20 -31.22
C TYR A 48 18.50 -3.33 -32.74
N TYR A 49 18.94 -4.49 -33.18
CA TYR A 49 19.16 -4.79 -34.60
C TYR A 49 18.08 -5.76 -35.04
N TYR A 50 17.40 -5.45 -36.13
CA TYR A 50 16.43 -6.36 -36.74
C TYR A 50 16.77 -6.62 -38.18
N ASP A 51 16.59 -7.87 -38.58
CA ASP A 51 16.81 -8.36 -39.93
C ASP A 51 15.53 -8.12 -40.74
N GLU A 52 15.60 -7.28 -41.77
CA GLU A 52 14.44 -6.96 -42.62
C GLU A 52 13.93 -8.17 -43.42
N VAL A 53 14.80 -9.14 -43.71
CA VAL A 53 14.47 -10.31 -44.55
C VAL A 53 13.88 -11.42 -43.70
N THR A 54 14.48 -11.72 -42.54
CA THR A 54 14.03 -12.83 -41.68
C THR A 54 13.04 -12.40 -40.61
N GLY A 55 12.94 -11.10 -40.31
CA GLY A 55 12.15 -10.57 -39.20
C GLY A 55 12.74 -10.89 -37.81
N ALA A 56 13.95 -11.44 -37.74
CA ALA A 56 14.62 -11.71 -36.47
C ALA A 56 15.10 -10.41 -35.82
N SER A 57 15.05 -10.32 -34.49
CA SER A 57 15.59 -9.18 -33.74
C SER A 57 16.57 -9.63 -32.67
N CYS A 58 17.62 -8.85 -32.46
CA CYS A 58 18.63 -9.10 -31.44
C CYS A 58 19.16 -7.79 -30.84
N TRP A 59 19.63 -7.86 -29.59
CA TRP A 59 20.18 -6.69 -28.88
C TRP A 59 21.66 -6.46 -29.15
N ASN A 60 22.36 -7.46 -29.69
CA ASN A 60 23.79 -7.39 -29.99
C ASN A 60 23.95 -7.15 -31.49
N ASP A 61 24.85 -6.26 -31.88
CA ASP A 61 25.15 -6.02 -33.29
C ASP A 61 25.63 -7.32 -33.96
N PRO A 62 24.86 -7.92 -34.88
CA PRO A 62 25.24 -9.18 -35.50
C PRO A 62 26.49 -9.03 -36.38
N ARG A 63 26.82 -7.80 -36.81
CA ARG A 63 28.04 -7.50 -37.56
C ARG A 63 29.27 -7.53 -36.65
N ALA A 64 29.11 -7.21 -35.37
CA ALA A 64 30.20 -7.23 -34.40
C ALA A 64 30.62 -8.66 -34.00
N SER A 65 29.75 -9.66 -34.22
CA SER A 65 30.02 -11.04 -33.81
C SER A 65 30.77 -11.88 -34.84
N THR A 66 30.93 -11.41 -36.08
CA THR A 66 31.49 -12.20 -37.18
C THR A 66 33.02 -12.05 -37.33
N GLY A 67 33.63 -11.11 -36.61
CA GLY A 67 35.08 -10.90 -36.61
C GLY A 67 35.78 -11.62 -35.46
N GLY A 68 36.05 -12.92 -35.60
CA GLY A 68 37.04 -13.61 -34.74
C GLY A 68 36.49 -14.84 -34.01
N ALA A 69 36.78 -16.01 -34.56
CA ALA A 69 36.56 -17.31 -33.96
C ALA A 69 37.24 -17.41 -32.58
N GLY A 70 36.44 -17.52 -31.52
CA GLY A 70 36.96 -17.69 -30.17
C GLY A 70 35.87 -17.75 -29.11
N LEU A 71 35.16 -18.88 -29.05
CA LEU A 71 34.52 -19.43 -27.85
C LEU A 71 33.62 -18.49 -27.01
N LEU A 72 32.30 -18.56 -27.25
CA LEU A 72 31.21 -18.73 -26.26
C LEU A 72 31.38 -18.16 -24.82
N ALA A 73 32.07 -17.05 -24.64
CA ALA A 73 32.12 -16.31 -23.40
C ALA A 73 31.26 -15.08 -23.59
N CYS A 74 30.01 -15.13 -23.09
CA CYS A 74 29.24 -13.91 -22.87
C CYS A 74 30.18 -12.94 -22.13
N PRO A 75 30.49 -11.75 -22.68
CA PRO A 75 31.40 -10.85 -22.02
C PRO A 75 30.84 -10.59 -20.62
N LYS A 76 31.64 -10.91 -19.59
CA LYS A 76 31.25 -10.74 -18.20
C LYS A 76 30.67 -9.33 -18.07
N PRO A 77 29.43 -9.18 -17.57
CA PRO A 77 28.80 -7.86 -17.52
C PRO A 77 29.75 -6.92 -16.80
N THR A 78 30.20 -5.89 -17.51
CA THR A 78 31.15 -4.95 -16.94
C THR A 78 30.53 -4.33 -15.69
N LEU A 79 31.37 -3.90 -14.75
CA LEU A 79 30.90 -3.26 -13.52
C LEU A 79 29.98 -2.05 -13.83
N PHE A 80 30.19 -1.40 -14.97
CA PHE A 80 29.33 -0.35 -15.53
C PHE A 80 27.96 -0.85 -15.98
N THR A 81 27.87 -2.03 -16.61
CA THR A 81 26.60 -2.67 -17.00
C THR A 81 25.77 -3.01 -15.77
N VAL A 82 26.40 -3.57 -14.73
CA VAL A 82 25.74 -3.89 -13.45
C VAL A 82 25.30 -2.61 -12.73
N ALA A 83 26.14 -1.56 -12.72
CA ALA A 83 25.79 -0.28 -12.13
C ALA A 83 24.59 0.38 -12.84
N ARG A 84 24.58 0.41 -14.19
CA ARG A 84 23.43 0.93 -14.96
C ARG A 84 22.16 0.12 -14.71
N ALA A 85 22.24 -1.21 -14.70
CA ALA A 85 21.09 -2.06 -14.39
C ALA A 85 20.54 -1.79 -12.98
N SER A 86 21.42 -1.56 -11.99
CA SER A 86 21.00 -1.22 -10.63
C SER A 86 20.27 0.13 -10.54
N VAL A 87 20.70 1.13 -11.33
CA VAL A 87 20.04 2.45 -11.41
C VAL A 87 18.68 2.33 -12.07
N VAL A 88 18.58 1.57 -13.17
CA VAL A 88 17.29 1.32 -13.85
C VAL A 88 16.32 0.58 -12.93
N MET A 89 16.78 -0.44 -12.20
CA MET A 89 15.96 -1.15 -11.22
C MET A 89 15.50 -0.24 -10.07
N ARG A 90 16.36 0.66 -9.59
CA ARG A 90 15.99 1.64 -8.55
C ARG A 90 14.94 2.63 -9.06
N LYS A 91 15.13 3.19 -10.26
CA LYS A 91 14.13 4.07 -10.90
C LYS A 91 12.80 3.35 -11.12
N ARG A 92 12.81 2.08 -11.52
CA ARG A 92 11.59 1.28 -11.69
C ARG A 92 10.88 1.03 -10.36
N ALA A 93 11.64 0.72 -9.29
CA ALA A 93 11.09 0.57 -7.95
C ALA A 93 10.50 1.89 -7.41
N GLU A 94 11.15 3.02 -7.68
CA GLU A 94 10.63 4.36 -7.32
C GLU A 94 9.36 4.71 -8.11
N ALA A 95 9.33 4.43 -9.41
CA ALA A 95 8.14 4.62 -10.23
C ALA A 95 6.97 3.75 -9.76
N GLN A 96 7.25 2.51 -9.32
CA GLN A 96 6.23 1.64 -8.76
C GLN A 96 5.70 2.18 -7.43
N ARG A 97 6.56 2.66 -6.53
CA ARG A 97 6.14 3.33 -5.28
C ARG A 97 5.31 4.58 -5.57
N HIS A 98 5.66 5.37 -6.58
CA HIS A 98 4.89 6.54 -6.96
C HIS A 98 3.48 6.15 -7.44
N ARG A 99 3.37 5.12 -8.28
CA ARG A 99 2.06 4.57 -8.71
C ARG A 99 1.24 4.04 -7.54
N GLU A 100 1.87 3.38 -6.57
CA GLU A 100 1.19 2.89 -5.35
C GLU A 100 0.66 4.06 -4.50
N VAL A 101 1.45 5.13 -4.35
CA VAL A 101 1.03 6.35 -3.64
C VAL A 101 -0.11 7.06 -4.38
N GLU A 102 -0.03 7.18 -5.71
CA GLU A 102 -1.10 7.73 -6.54
C GLU A 102 -2.39 6.93 -6.41
N TRP A 103 -2.30 5.59 -6.40
CA TRP A 103 -3.46 4.72 -6.26
C TRP A 103 -4.12 4.86 -4.88
N VAL A 104 -3.32 4.91 -3.81
CA VAL A 104 -3.82 5.14 -2.43
C VAL A 104 -4.47 6.53 -2.32
N ASN A 105 -3.89 7.56 -2.94
CA ASN A 105 -4.47 8.90 -2.96
C ASN A 105 -5.79 8.93 -3.75
N ALA A 106 -5.87 8.25 -4.90
CA ALA A 106 -7.10 8.15 -5.68
C ALA A 106 -8.24 7.44 -4.92
N ASP A 107 -7.91 6.39 -4.16
CA ASP A 107 -8.87 5.68 -3.31
C ASP A 107 -9.30 6.53 -2.10
N TYR A 108 -8.37 7.29 -1.51
CA TYR A 108 -8.69 8.25 -0.45
C TYR A 108 -9.64 9.34 -0.94
N VAL A 109 -9.35 9.95 -2.10
CA VAL A 109 -10.21 10.97 -2.73
C VAL A 109 -11.59 10.39 -3.06
N ARG A 110 -11.68 9.17 -3.59
CA ARG A 110 -12.98 8.49 -3.80
C ARG A 110 -13.74 8.25 -2.51
N ALA A 111 -13.05 7.88 -1.43
CA ALA A 111 -13.69 7.69 -0.13
C ALA A 111 -14.21 9.02 0.45
N GLU A 112 -13.46 10.12 0.32
CA GLU A 112 -13.94 11.45 0.71
C GLU A 112 -15.14 11.89 -0.14
N GLN A 113 -15.10 11.66 -1.45
CA GLN A 113 -16.21 12.00 -2.34
C GLN A 113 -17.48 11.22 -1.99
N ASN A 114 -17.35 9.92 -1.68
CA ASN A 114 -18.46 9.10 -1.22
C ASN A 114 -19.04 9.60 0.10
N LEU A 115 -18.18 9.96 1.07
CA LEU A 115 -18.63 10.53 2.34
C LEU A 115 -19.35 11.88 2.14
N HIS A 116 -18.86 12.71 1.22
CA HIS A 116 -19.50 13.97 0.86
C HIS A 116 -20.88 13.73 0.24
N ASN A 117 -21.00 12.78 -0.67
CA ASN A 117 -22.26 12.39 -1.29
C ASN A 117 -23.26 11.81 -0.27
N GLU A 118 -22.79 10.99 0.67
CA GLU A 118 -23.62 10.48 1.78
C GLU A 118 -24.12 11.61 2.68
N LEU A 119 -23.26 12.60 2.99
CA LEU A 119 -23.65 13.77 3.77
C LEU A 119 -24.65 14.66 3.02
N GLN A 120 -24.45 14.90 1.72
CA GLN A 120 -25.41 15.63 0.89
C GLN A 120 -26.75 14.92 0.83
N ALA A 121 -26.76 13.59 0.62
CA ALA A 121 -27.99 12.81 0.62
C ALA A 121 -28.74 12.89 1.97
N GLU A 122 -28.02 12.90 3.10
CA GLU A 122 -28.63 13.07 4.41
C GLU A 122 -29.17 14.50 4.62
N ILE A 123 -28.45 15.53 4.14
CA ILE A 123 -28.94 16.91 4.16
C ILE A 123 -30.22 17.04 3.34
N GLU A 124 -30.26 16.47 2.13
CA GLU A 124 -31.46 16.46 1.28
C GLU A 124 -32.61 15.68 1.94
N ARG A 125 -32.31 14.53 2.56
CA ARG A 125 -33.29 13.74 3.32
C ARG A 125 -33.88 14.55 4.46
N LEU A 126 -33.04 15.23 5.25
CA LEU A 126 -33.48 16.07 6.37
C LEU A 126 -34.23 17.32 5.88
N SER A 127 -33.80 17.93 4.77
CA SER A 127 -34.50 19.06 4.16
C SER A 127 -35.87 18.64 3.64
N LYS A 128 -35.99 17.45 3.07
CA LYS A 128 -37.26 16.87 2.62
C LYS A 128 -38.16 16.56 3.81
N GLU A 129 -37.63 15.92 4.86
CA GLU A 129 -38.37 15.68 6.11
C GLU A 129 -38.84 17.00 6.75
N LEU A 130 -38.03 18.06 6.68
CA LEU A 130 -38.41 19.39 7.18
C LEU A 130 -39.52 20.03 6.34
N ASN A 131 -39.45 19.92 5.02
CA ASN A 131 -40.48 20.41 4.11
C ASN A 131 -41.79 19.61 4.25
N GLU A 132 -41.72 18.30 4.46
CA GLU A 132 -42.88 17.43 4.70
C GLU A 132 -43.47 17.63 6.11
N ALA A 133 -42.64 17.93 7.11
CA ALA A 133 -43.07 18.17 8.49
C ALA A 133 -43.54 19.61 8.75
N GLY A 134 -43.20 20.56 7.87
CA GLY A 134 -43.47 21.98 8.03
C GLY A 134 -44.27 22.63 6.91
N GLY A 135 -44.51 21.96 5.79
CA GLY A 135 -45.12 22.57 4.60
C GLY A 135 -46.58 23.00 4.75
N ASP A 136 -47.38 22.27 5.53
CA ASP A 136 -48.79 22.63 5.76
C ASP A 136 -48.94 23.37 7.10
N ASP A 137 -48.29 22.91 8.19
CA ASP A 137 -48.41 23.55 9.51
C ASP A 137 -47.72 24.93 9.61
N MET A 138 -46.57 25.16 8.98
CA MET A 138 -45.97 26.52 8.94
C MET A 138 -46.67 27.43 7.93
N ARG A 139 -47.24 26.89 6.86
CA ARG A 139 -47.96 27.69 5.86
C ARG A 139 -49.32 28.12 6.40
N GLU A 140 -50.00 27.26 7.15
CA GLU A 140 -51.21 27.58 7.90
C GLU A 140 -50.92 28.54 9.06
N LEU A 141 -49.75 28.44 9.73
CA LEU A 141 -49.32 29.44 10.73
C LEU A 141 -48.95 30.79 10.11
N VAL A 142 -48.35 30.81 8.92
CA VAL A 142 -48.00 32.04 8.20
C VAL A 142 -49.25 32.68 7.58
N GLU A 143 -50.19 31.90 7.03
CA GLU A 143 -51.50 32.38 6.58
C GLU A 143 -52.38 32.84 7.74
N ALA A 144 -52.39 32.13 8.87
CA ALA A 144 -53.10 32.59 10.06
C ALA A 144 -52.47 33.87 10.63
N ALA A 145 -51.14 33.99 10.61
CA ALA A 145 -50.47 35.23 11.00
C ALA A 145 -50.79 36.38 10.02
N ALA A 146 -50.83 36.11 8.71
CA ALA A 146 -51.20 37.10 7.70
C ALA A 146 -52.66 37.56 7.84
N GLN A 147 -53.59 36.61 8.05
CA GLN A 147 -55.00 36.91 8.32
C GLN A 147 -55.18 37.68 9.63
N MET A 148 -54.41 37.36 10.67
CA MET A 148 -54.42 38.12 11.92
C MET A 148 -53.89 39.55 11.73
N THR A 149 -52.90 39.76 10.87
CA THR A 149 -52.40 41.11 10.55
C THR A 149 -53.36 41.91 9.66
N GLU A 150 -54.04 41.25 8.72
CA GLU A 150 -55.04 41.87 7.85
C GLU A 150 -56.29 42.26 8.64
N HIS A 151 -56.77 41.38 9.51
CA HIS A 151 -57.90 41.66 10.41
C HIS A 151 -57.56 42.71 11.49
N ALA A 152 -56.29 42.81 11.89
CA ALA A 152 -55.81 43.88 12.76
C ALA A 152 -55.67 45.23 12.02
N ALA A 153 -55.29 45.21 10.74
CA ALA A 153 -55.22 46.40 9.90
C ALA A 153 -56.62 46.93 9.55
N GLU A 154 -57.58 46.04 9.25
CA GLU A 154 -58.99 46.38 9.02
C GLU A 154 -59.66 46.88 10.31
N SER A 155 -59.42 46.23 11.45
CA SER A 155 -59.92 46.71 12.75
C SER A 155 -59.32 48.07 13.16
N ALA A 156 -58.07 48.36 12.76
CA ALA A 156 -57.43 49.65 12.96
C ALA A 156 -57.95 50.75 12.00
N ALA A 157 -58.39 50.38 10.79
CA ALA A 157 -59.01 51.28 9.82
C ALA A 157 -60.46 51.61 10.19
N GLU A 158 -61.21 50.63 10.72
CA GLU A 158 -62.61 50.79 11.11
C GLU A 158 -62.76 51.60 12.42
N LYS A 159 -61.79 51.50 13.34
CA LYS A 159 -61.69 52.37 14.53
C LYS A 159 -61.26 53.81 14.24
N LYS A 160 -60.90 54.15 13.00
CA LYS A 160 -60.58 55.53 12.58
C LYS A 160 -61.80 56.30 12.08
N LYS A 161 -62.97 55.66 11.93
CA LYS A 161 -64.21 56.31 11.45
C LYS A 161 -65.18 56.73 12.56
N GLU A 162 -65.00 56.29 13.80
CA GLU A 162 -65.84 56.68 14.92
C GLU A 162 -64.98 57.06 16.11
N SER A 163 -64.71 58.36 16.26
CA SER A 163 -64.90 59.09 17.53
C SER A 163 -64.21 60.45 17.46
N GLY A 164 -65.00 61.50 17.67
CA GLY A 164 -64.51 62.69 18.36
C GLY A 164 -64.17 62.26 19.77
N ILE A 165 -62.91 61.89 19.99
CA ILE A 165 -62.41 61.43 21.29
C ILE A 165 -62.16 62.66 22.16
N SER A 166 -62.85 62.71 23.30
CA SER A 166 -62.68 63.68 24.38
C SER A 166 -61.22 63.71 24.87
N GLU A 167 -60.75 64.86 25.34
CA GLU A 167 -59.39 65.08 25.82
C GLU A 167 -58.99 64.11 26.96
N GLU A 168 -59.97 63.62 27.72
CA GLU A 168 -59.80 62.62 28.79
C GLU A 168 -59.40 61.23 28.26
N ASP A 169 -59.97 60.81 27.14
CA ASP A 169 -59.62 59.53 26.49
C ASP A 169 -58.24 59.59 25.82
N ARG A 170 -57.77 60.80 25.48
CA ARG A 170 -56.40 61.01 24.97
C ARG A 170 -55.36 60.75 26.06
N VAL A 171 -55.66 61.13 27.30
CA VAL A 171 -54.81 60.85 28.47
C VAL A 171 -54.86 59.36 28.83
N VAL A 172 -56.03 58.73 28.80
CA VAL A 172 -56.17 57.27 29.02
C VAL A 172 -55.40 56.48 27.95
N LYS A 173 -55.46 56.92 26.69
CA LYS A 173 -54.72 56.31 25.60
C LYS A 173 -53.20 56.48 25.76
N GLN A 174 -52.71 57.65 26.17
CA GLN A 174 -51.28 57.84 26.45
C GLN A 174 -50.79 56.97 27.62
N VAL A 175 -51.59 56.82 28.68
CA VAL A 175 -51.26 55.92 29.80
C VAL A 175 -51.30 54.45 29.36
N TRP A 176 -52.26 54.08 28.52
CA TRP A 176 -52.38 52.73 27.99
C TRP A 176 -51.26 52.38 27.02
N ASP A 177 -50.89 53.27 26.10
CA ASP A 177 -49.79 53.07 25.15
C ASP A 177 -48.45 52.96 25.90
N LYS A 178 -48.24 53.77 26.94
CA LYS A 178 -47.05 53.68 27.81
C LYS A 178 -47.02 52.38 28.63
N PHE A 179 -48.19 51.92 29.10
CA PHE A 179 -48.32 50.62 29.77
C PHE A 179 -48.08 49.45 28.81
N VAL A 180 -48.53 49.55 27.56
CA VAL A 180 -48.30 48.53 26.52
C VAL A 180 -46.83 48.49 26.12
N GLU A 181 -46.15 49.62 25.92
CA GLU A 181 -44.70 49.67 25.69
C GLU A 181 -43.89 49.05 26.83
N GLU A 182 -44.23 49.36 28.09
CA GLU A 182 -43.58 48.73 29.26
C GLU A 182 -43.83 47.21 29.31
N ARG A 183 -45.04 46.76 28.93
CA ARG A 183 -45.38 45.33 28.94
C ARG A 183 -44.77 44.57 27.77
N GLU A 184 -44.68 45.17 26.60
CA GLU A 184 -44.06 44.59 25.41
C GLU A 184 -42.53 44.55 25.55
N GLY A 185 -41.91 45.57 26.14
CA GLY A 185 -40.49 45.52 26.54
C GLY A 185 -40.18 44.38 27.52
N HIS A 186 -41.07 44.13 28.49
CA HIS A 186 -40.93 43.00 29.41
C HIS A 186 -41.19 41.63 28.77
N ARG A 187 -42.13 41.51 27.82
CA ARG A 187 -42.33 40.26 27.07
C ARG A 187 -41.16 39.97 26.14
N GLY A 188 -40.67 40.97 25.41
CA GLY A 188 -39.49 40.85 24.55
C GLY A 188 -38.24 40.42 25.33
N ALA A 189 -38.02 41.00 26.51
CA ALA A 189 -36.91 40.59 27.39
C ALA A 189 -37.03 39.12 27.87
N GLN A 190 -38.24 38.66 28.19
CA GLN A 190 -38.47 37.26 28.58
C GLN A 190 -38.29 36.29 27.42
N ASP A 191 -38.71 36.65 26.21
CA ASP A 191 -38.57 35.80 25.03
C ASP A 191 -37.10 35.73 24.57
N LEU A 192 -36.36 36.84 24.62
CA LEU A 192 -34.91 36.85 24.41
C LEU A 192 -34.16 35.97 25.43
N GLU A 193 -34.56 36.01 26.72
CA GLU A 193 -33.95 35.15 27.74
C GLU A 193 -34.30 33.66 27.51
N ARG A 194 -35.52 33.34 27.08
CA ARG A 194 -35.89 31.96 26.68
C ARG A 194 -35.09 31.49 25.48
N GLU A 195 -34.87 32.36 24.49
CA GLU A 195 -34.07 32.06 23.31
C GLU A 195 -32.60 31.84 23.69
N ARG A 196 -32.05 32.69 24.56
CA ARG A 196 -30.70 32.51 25.12
C ARG A 196 -30.56 31.18 25.86
N GLN A 197 -31.60 30.76 26.61
CA GLN A 197 -31.61 29.45 27.28
C GLN A 197 -31.70 28.28 26.28
N ARG A 198 -32.47 28.42 25.19
CA ARG A 198 -32.52 27.44 24.10
C ARG A 198 -31.17 27.29 23.42
N LEU A 199 -30.50 28.40 23.10
CA LEU A 199 -29.17 28.39 22.50
C LEU A 199 -28.14 27.74 23.44
N LYS A 200 -28.15 28.06 24.74
CA LYS A 200 -27.30 27.38 25.74
C LYS A 200 -27.59 25.88 25.83
N ALA A 201 -28.84 25.45 25.67
CA ALA A 201 -29.19 24.04 25.66
C ALA A 201 -28.71 23.33 24.38
N GLN A 202 -28.86 23.97 23.21
CA GLN A 202 -28.33 23.48 21.94
C GLN A 202 -26.80 23.38 21.97
N GLU A 203 -26.11 24.39 22.50
CA GLU A 203 -24.66 24.38 22.69
C GLU A 203 -24.21 23.19 23.54
N LYS A 204 -24.91 22.90 24.65
CA LYS A 204 -24.63 21.71 25.49
C LYS A 204 -24.82 20.41 24.73
N ILE A 205 -25.82 20.31 23.84
CA ILE A 205 -26.05 19.13 23.00
C ILE A 205 -24.88 18.97 22.01
N VAL A 206 -24.48 20.04 21.33
CA VAL A 206 -23.34 20.04 20.39
C VAL A 206 -22.04 19.67 21.11
N GLN A 207 -21.76 20.26 22.28
CA GLN A 207 -20.60 19.90 23.09
C GLN A 207 -20.60 18.42 23.49
N LYS A 208 -21.76 17.86 23.82
CA LYS A 208 -21.90 16.43 24.13
C LYS A 208 -21.63 15.55 22.90
N GLN A 209 -22.14 15.94 21.73
CA GLN A 209 -21.88 15.25 20.47
C GLN A 209 -20.39 15.31 20.10
N MET A 210 -19.75 16.47 20.23
CA MET A 210 -18.31 16.67 20.05
C MET A 210 -17.47 15.77 20.95
N ARG A 211 -17.85 15.62 22.24
CA ARG A 211 -17.17 14.68 23.16
C ARG A 211 -17.30 13.22 22.70
N VAL A 212 -18.47 12.81 22.20
CA VAL A 212 -18.67 11.47 21.65
C VAL A 212 -17.86 11.27 20.37
N ALA A 213 -17.82 12.26 19.48
CA ALA A 213 -17.03 12.24 18.26
C ALA A 213 -15.53 12.10 18.55
N ARG A 214 -14.99 12.89 19.49
CA ARG A 214 -13.59 12.79 19.94
C ARG A 214 -13.25 11.41 20.49
N ARG A 215 -14.12 10.81 21.32
CA ARG A 215 -13.92 9.43 21.81
C ARG A 215 -13.91 8.40 20.69
N LYS A 216 -14.77 8.56 19.68
CA LYS A 216 -14.77 7.69 18.49
C LYS A 216 -13.49 7.87 17.66
N ALA A 217 -13.02 9.11 17.47
CA ALA A 217 -11.77 9.38 16.75
C ALA A 217 -10.57 8.72 17.43
N VAL A 218 -10.41 8.87 18.75
CA VAL A 218 -9.34 8.20 19.52
C VAL A 218 -9.44 6.66 19.42
N ALA A 219 -10.65 6.10 19.43
CA ALA A 219 -10.83 4.66 19.25
C ALA A 219 -10.45 4.17 17.84
N ILE A 220 -10.67 5.00 16.81
CA ILE A 220 -10.25 4.72 15.43
C ILE A 220 -8.73 4.79 15.32
N GLU A 221 -8.09 5.83 15.87
CA GLU A 221 -6.64 5.97 15.91
C GLU A 221 -5.96 4.79 16.61
N LYS A 222 -6.50 4.34 17.75
CA LYS A 222 -5.97 3.16 18.45
C LYS A 222 -6.04 1.89 17.59
N LYS A 223 -7.13 1.70 16.84
CA LYS A 223 -7.27 0.57 15.90
C LYS A 223 -6.31 0.68 14.72
N LEU A 224 -6.08 1.88 14.20
CA LEU A 224 -5.11 2.10 13.13
C LEU A 224 -3.67 1.86 13.62
N ALA A 225 -3.33 2.30 14.83
CA ALA A 225 -2.04 2.03 15.44
C ALA A 225 -1.80 0.52 15.64
N GLN A 226 -2.83 -0.21 16.09
CA GLN A 226 -2.76 -1.67 16.20
C GLN A 226 -2.50 -2.34 14.84
N ARG A 227 -3.25 -1.95 13.79
CA ARG A 227 -3.05 -2.48 12.44
C ARG A 227 -1.67 -2.16 11.85
N ARG A 228 -1.07 -1.02 12.23
CA ARG A 228 0.31 -0.69 11.84
C ARG A 228 1.30 -1.65 12.48
N ARG A 229 1.18 -1.92 13.79
CA ARG A 229 2.01 -2.92 14.49
C ARG A 229 1.87 -4.31 13.88
N GLU A 230 0.64 -4.77 13.63
CA GLU A 230 0.38 -6.07 12.99
C GLU A 230 1.02 -6.14 11.59
N ARG A 231 1.02 -5.04 10.84
CA ARG A 231 1.69 -4.97 9.52
C ARG A 231 3.21 -4.98 9.65
N ASP A 232 3.76 -4.24 10.61
CA ASP A 232 5.21 -4.20 10.85
C ASP A 232 5.72 -5.58 11.31
N GLU A 233 4.95 -6.29 12.15
CA GLU A 233 5.21 -7.69 12.52
C GLU A 233 5.16 -8.62 11.30
N GLN A 234 4.17 -8.45 10.41
CA GLN A 234 4.08 -9.21 9.17
C GLN A 234 5.27 -8.94 8.24
N LEU A 235 5.68 -7.68 8.10
CA LEU A 235 6.84 -7.30 7.29
C LEU A 235 8.13 -7.89 7.89
N SER A 236 8.31 -7.81 9.20
CA SER A 236 9.44 -8.44 9.90
C SER A 236 9.47 -9.96 9.68
N ALA A 237 8.32 -10.64 9.75
CA ALA A 237 8.22 -12.07 9.49
C ALA A 237 8.56 -12.42 8.02
N VAL A 238 8.18 -11.59 7.06
CA VAL A 238 8.55 -11.76 5.64
C VAL A 238 10.04 -11.53 5.43
N GLU A 239 10.63 -10.51 6.05
CA GLU A 239 12.07 -10.25 6.00
C GLU A 239 12.88 -11.40 6.62
N ALA A 240 12.42 -11.96 7.75
CA ALA A 240 13.04 -13.11 8.38
C ALA A 240 13.02 -14.34 7.45
N LYS A 241 11.89 -14.61 6.79
CA LYS A 241 11.78 -15.70 5.80
C LYS A 241 12.71 -15.47 4.61
N PHE A 242 12.78 -14.25 4.11
CA PHE A 242 13.67 -13.91 3.00
C PHE A 242 15.15 -14.08 3.39
N LYS A 243 15.56 -13.63 4.58
CA LYS A 243 16.92 -13.86 5.11
C LYS A 243 17.24 -15.34 5.26
N ALA A 244 16.30 -16.14 5.75
CA ALA A 244 16.47 -17.59 5.83
C ALA A 244 16.63 -18.23 4.44
N GLN A 245 15.84 -17.81 3.46
CA GLN A 245 15.97 -18.26 2.07
C GLN A 245 17.31 -17.85 1.44
N LEU A 246 17.80 -16.64 1.74
CA LEU A 246 19.11 -16.20 1.28
C LEU A 246 20.23 -17.03 1.93
N ALA A 247 20.10 -17.38 3.21
CA ALA A 247 21.05 -18.24 3.90
C ALA A 247 21.08 -19.65 3.30
N THR A 248 19.92 -20.23 2.98
CA THR A 248 19.87 -21.55 2.31
C THR A 248 20.46 -21.49 0.90
N GLN A 249 20.20 -20.44 0.12
CA GLN A 249 20.85 -20.23 -1.18
C GLN A 249 22.37 -20.15 -1.05
N LYS A 250 22.88 -19.37 -0.08
CA LYS A 250 24.33 -19.29 0.20
C LYS A 250 24.91 -20.66 0.55
N ALA A 251 24.24 -21.43 1.42
CA ALA A 251 24.67 -22.77 1.79
C ALA A 251 24.75 -23.70 0.57
N VAL A 252 23.72 -23.70 -0.29
CA VAL A 252 23.72 -24.47 -1.54
C VAL A 252 24.88 -24.07 -2.45
N THR A 253 25.15 -22.77 -2.61
CA THR A 253 26.29 -22.31 -3.41
C THR A 253 27.63 -22.73 -2.83
N MET A 254 27.79 -22.76 -1.50
CA MET A 254 29.02 -23.26 -0.86
C MET A 254 29.21 -24.76 -1.07
N VAL A 255 28.14 -25.55 -0.98
CA VAL A 255 28.19 -27.00 -1.28
C VAL A 255 28.56 -27.25 -2.73
N LEU A 256 27.97 -26.52 -3.68
CA LEU A 256 28.31 -26.62 -5.09
C LEU A 256 29.76 -26.21 -5.37
N LYS A 257 30.24 -25.14 -4.74
CA LYS A 257 31.65 -24.71 -4.84
C LYS A 257 32.60 -25.79 -4.31
N ARG A 258 32.32 -26.34 -3.12
CA ARG A 258 33.11 -27.42 -2.54
C ARG A 258 33.08 -28.70 -3.39
N LYS A 259 31.93 -29.02 -4.00
CA LYS A 259 31.82 -30.14 -4.94
C LYS A 259 32.68 -29.90 -6.20
N ALA A 260 32.72 -28.68 -6.72
CA ALA A 260 33.58 -28.32 -7.83
C ALA A 260 35.08 -28.40 -7.46
N GLU A 261 35.46 -27.93 -6.27
CA GLU A 261 36.82 -28.04 -5.74
C GLU A 261 37.25 -29.51 -5.57
N LEU A 262 36.38 -30.36 -5.00
CA LEU A 262 36.63 -31.80 -4.89
C LEU A 262 36.76 -32.48 -6.26
N LYS A 263 35.97 -32.05 -7.26
CA LYS A 263 36.10 -32.56 -8.64
C LYS A 263 37.39 -32.08 -9.32
N ALA A 264 37.90 -30.90 -8.97
CA ALA A 264 39.15 -30.35 -9.51
C ALA A 264 40.41 -30.93 -8.84
N ARG A 265 40.29 -31.45 -7.61
CA ARG A 265 41.42 -31.96 -6.82
C ARG A 265 42.23 -33.07 -7.52
N PRO A 266 41.65 -34.07 -8.20
CA PRO A 266 42.43 -35.09 -8.93
C PRO A 266 43.21 -34.49 -10.12
N ALA A 267 42.68 -33.47 -10.78
CA ALA A 267 43.36 -32.79 -11.88
C ALA A 267 44.54 -31.94 -11.36
N ALA A 268 44.37 -31.26 -10.23
CA ALA A 268 45.45 -30.53 -9.56
C ALA A 268 46.53 -31.48 -9.01
N GLU A 269 46.15 -32.63 -8.45
CA GLU A 269 47.09 -33.63 -7.93
C GLU A 269 47.88 -34.33 -9.05
N ARG A 270 47.27 -34.52 -10.23
CA ARG A 270 47.99 -34.95 -11.44
C ARG A 270 49.01 -33.92 -11.92
N ARG A 271 48.68 -32.61 -11.90
CA ARG A 271 49.65 -31.55 -12.21
C ARG A 271 50.82 -31.55 -11.24
N ARG A 272 50.56 -31.66 -9.93
CA ARG A 272 51.60 -31.70 -8.91
C ARG A 272 52.52 -32.93 -9.01
N LYS A 273 52.02 -34.08 -9.49
CA LYS A 273 52.85 -35.26 -9.76
C LYS A 273 53.70 -35.15 -11.03
N VAL A 274 53.28 -34.34 -12.00
CA VAL A 274 54.07 -34.08 -13.23
C VAL A 274 55.15 -33.02 -12.94
N GLU A 275 54.86 -32.03 -12.09
CA GLU A 275 55.84 -31.03 -11.65
C GLU A 275 56.84 -31.60 -10.63
N GLY A 276 56.40 -32.47 -9.71
CA GLY A 276 57.29 -33.11 -8.72
C GLY A 276 58.26 -34.18 -9.29
N ALA A 277 58.23 -34.43 -10.60
CA ALA A 277 59.23 -35.26 -11.28
C ALA A 277 60.28 -34.42 -12.04
N ALA A 278 60.15 -33.08 -12.04
CA ALA A 278 61.08 -32.17 -12.70
C ALA A 278 62.06 -31.47 -11.74
N GLU A 279 61.91 -31.61 -10.42
CA GLU A 279 62.77 -30.95 -9.44
C GLU A 279 63.69 -31.94 -8.71
N TYR A 280 64.75 -32.34 -9.40
CA TYR A 280 66.05 -32.55 -8.78
C TYR A 280 67.11 -32.01 -9.74
N GLU A 281 67.26 -30.69 -9.76
CA GLU A 281 68.52 -29.95 -9.93
C GLU A 281 68.23 -28.44 -9.90
N GLY A 282 68.84 -27.71 -8.98
CA GLY A 282 68.88 -26.24 -8.98
C GLY A 282 68.01 -25.57 -7.90
N GLY A 283 68.64 -25.17 -6.80
CA GLY A 283 68.07 -24.23 -5.85
C GLY A 283 68.44 -22.81 -6.23
N ASP A 284 67.54 -22.12 -6.90
CA ASP A 284 67.51 -20.67 -7.09
C ASP A 284 66.10 -20.21 -6.74
N GLY A 285 65.93 -19.71 -5.52
CA GLY A 285 64.67 -19.13 -5.06
C GLY A 285 64.32 -17.92 -5.92
N GLU A 286 63.60 -18.15 -7.00
CA GLU A 286 63.12 -17.15 -7.93
C GLU A 286 62.23 -16.16 -7.16
N TYR A 287 62.80 -14.99 -6.86
CA TYR A 287 62.13 -13.92 -6.16
C TYR A 287 61.02 -13.38 -7.07
N VAL A 288 59.77 -13.80 -6.81
CA VAL A 288 58.60 -13.31 -7.55
C VAL A 288 58.40 -11.84 -7.19
N ALA A 289 58.75 -10.98 -8.14
CA ALA A 289 58.61 -9.53 -8.03
C ALA A 289 57.14 -9.13 -7.76
N PRO A 290 56.88 -8.09 -6.97
CA PRO A 290 55.58 -7.44 -6.89
C PRO A 290 55.04 -7.10 -8.28
N SER A 291 53.73 -7.21 -8.46
CA SER A 291 53.02 -6.79 -9.67
C SER A 291 53.51 -5.42 -10.14
N GLY A 292 54.04 -5.34 -11.38
CA GLY A 292 54.49 -4.10 -12.01
C GLY A 292 56.00 -3.83 -12.00
N TRP A 293 56.78 -4.60 -11.24
CA TRP A 293 58.25 -4.49 -11.20
C TRP A 293 58.94 -5.58 -12.02
N VAL A 294 59.94 -5.21 -12.82
CA VAL A 294 60.76 -6.11 -13.65
C VAL A 294 62.22 -5.92 -13.28
N GLN A 295 62.94 -7.02 -13.02
CA GLN A 295 64.38 -6.99 -12.83
C GLN A 295 65.06 -6.91 -14.20
N LEU A 296 65.88 -5.89 -14.41
CA LEU A 296 66.68 -5.67 -15.60
C LEU A 296 68.16 -5.69 -15.21
N VAL A 297 69.03 -6.13 -16.13
CA VAL A 297 70.49 -6.08 -15.93
C VAL A 297 71.03 -4.95 -16.80
N ASP A 298 71.76 -4.01 -16.21
CA ASP A 298 72.40 -2.94 -16.97
C ASP A 298 73.60 -3.51 -17.76
N PRO A 299 73.59 -3.45 -19.11
CA PRO A 299 74.64 -4.03 -19.93
C PRO A 299 76.02 -3.36 -19.77
N ALA A 300 76.09 -2.15 -19.20
CA ALA A 300 77.37 -1.48 -18.97
C ALA A 300 78.05 -1.90 -17.66
N THR A 301 77.27 -2.29 -16.65
CA THR A 301 77.75 -2.58 -15.29
C THR A 301 77.53 -4.03 -14.86
N GLU A 302 76.75 -4.80 -15.62
CA GLU A 302 76.30 -6.17 -15.32
C GLU A 302 75.56 -6.28 -13.97
N MET A 303 75.11 -5.16 -13.40
CA MET A 303 74.37 -5.12 -12.14
C MET A 303 72.87 -5.14 -12.40
N SER A 304 72.13 -5.93 -11.63
CA SER A 304 70.67 -5.97 -11.74
C SER A 304 70.03 -4.80 -10.99
N TYR A 305 69.04 -4.15 -11.60
CA TYR A 305 68.19 -3.15 -11.01
C TYR A 305 66.71 -3.49 -11.26
N TRP A 306 65.83 -2.91 -10.47
CA TRP A 306 64.38 -3.10 -10.57
C TRP A 306 63.75 -1.89 -11.25
N TYR A 307 62.95 -2.13 -12.28
CA TYR A 307 62.23 -1.10 -13.02
C TYR A 307 60.72 -1.31 -12.89
N CYS A 308 60.00 -0.27 -12.49
CA CYS A 308 58.54 -0.26 -12.42
C CYS A 308 57.98 0.36 -13.70
N ALA A 309 57.31 -0.45 -14.54
CA ALA A 309 56.76 0.03 -15.80
C ALA A 309 55.57 0.99 -15.61
N GLU A 310 54.86 0.91 -14.48
CA GLU A 310 53.71 1.78 -14.20
C GLU A 310 54.12 3.20 -13.80
N THR A 311 55.24 3.34 -13.10
CA THR A 311 55.70 4.63 -12.56
C THR A 311 56.92 5.20 -13.28
N ASP A 312 57.51 4.43 -14.21
CA ASP A 312 58.74 4.78 -14.94
C ASP A 312 59.91 5.11 -14.01
N THR A 313 60.01 4.36 -12.90
CA THR A 313 61.05 4.53 -11.88
C THR A 313 61.92 3.30 -11.78
N SER A 314 63.24 3.49 -11.64
CA SER A 314 64.23 2.45 -11.39
C SER A 314 64.86 2.57 -10.01
N GLN A 315 65.20 1.43 -9.40
CA GLN A 315 65.91 1.36 -8.13
C GLN A 315 66.83 0.14 -8.08
N TRP A 316 67.94 0.23 -7.34
CA TRP A 316 68.91 -0.86 -7.24
C TRP A 316 68.52 -1.93 -6.20
N GLU A 317 67.67 -1.58 -5.23
CA GLU A 317 67.19 -2.50 -4.19
C GLU A 317 65.89 -3.19 -4.61
N ALA A 318 65.73 -4.46 -4.24
CA ALA A 318 64.51 -5.20 -4.56
C ALA A 318 63.29 -4.56 -3.87
N PRO A 319 62.20 -4.27 -4.61
CA PRO A 319 60.99 -3.72 -4.02
C PRO A 319 60.46 -4.71 -2.96
N PRO A 320 60.03 -4.22 -1.79
CA PRO A 320 59.53 -5.07 -0.73
C PRO A 320 58.33 -5.84 -1.27
N SER A 321 58.37 -7.17 -1.14
CA SER A 321 57.24 -8.01 -1.53
C SER A 321 55.96 -7.52 -0.85
N GLU A 322 54.83 -7.44 -1.56
CA GLU A 322 53.55 -6.89 -1.05
C GLU A 322 53.12 -7.51 0.29
N GLN A 323 53.54 -8.75 0.54
CA GLN A 323 53.28 -9.46 1.80
C GLN A 323 53.99 -8.82 3.00
N SER A 324 55.16 -8.21 2.80
CA SER A 324 55.92 -7.55 3.86
C SER A 324 55.34 -6.17 4.20
N THR A 325 54.82 -5.43 3.21
CA THR A 325 54.26 -4.09 3.44
C THR A 325 52.89 -4.14 4.11
N GLU A 326 52.04 -5.10 3.76
CA GLU A 326 50.75 -5.28 4.43
C GLU A 326 50.93 -5.66 5.90
N HIS A 327 51.90 -6.52 6.21
CA HIS A 327 52.18 -6.94 7.57
C HIS A 327 52.74 -5.79 8.43
N GLU A 328 53.61 -4.94 7.87
CA GLU A 328 54.15 -3.75 8.54
C GLU A 328 53.08 -2.67 8.74
N LEU A 329 52.22 -2.44 7.74
CA LEU A 329 51.10 -1.49 7.85
C LEU A 329 50.08 -1.95 8.90
N ARG A 330 49.84 -3.26 9.02
CA ARG A 330 49.01 -3.85 10.08
C ARG A 330 49.61 -3.61 11.47
N ARG A 331 50.93 -3.76 11.63
CA ARG A 331 51.65 -3.46 12.88
C ARG A 331 51.57 -1.99 13.25
N GLN A 332 51.74 -1.08 12.29
CA GLN A 332 51.65 0.35 12.54
C GLN A 332 50.22 0.80 12.88
N MET A 333 49.21 0.25 12.21
CA MET A 333 47.80 0.56 12.50
C MET A 333 47.36 0.04 13.88
N THR A 334 47.84 -1.13 14.30
CA THR A 334 47.58 -1.65 15.66
C THR A 334 48.32 -0.85 16.73
N ALA A 335 49.60 -0.50 16.51
CA ALA A 335 50.36 0.35 17.43
C ALA A 335 49.74 1.75 17.59
N LYS A 336 49.26 2.36 16.50
CA LYS A 336 48.61 3.68 16.52
C LYS A 336 47.25 3.65 17.22
N ARG A 337 46.50 2.54 17.10
CA ARG A 337 45.22 2.33 17.79
C ARG A 337 45.41 2.14 19.30
N LEU A 338 46.50 1.50 19.72
CA LEU A 338 46.89 1.38 21.13
C LEU A 338 47.42 2.70 21.71
N GLY A 339 48.18 3.48 20.92
CA GLY A 339 48.72 4.76 21.38
C GLY A 339 47.69 5.89 21.56
N MET A 340 46.55 5.86 20.84
CA MET A 340 45.52 6.91 20.94
C MET A 340 44.59 6.78 22.16
N LEU A 341 44.61 5.64 22.87
CA LEU A 341 43.77 5.44 24.06
C LEU A 341 44.51 5.77 25.37
N GLY A 342 45.81 6.04 25.33
CA GLY A 342 46.64 6.32 26.51
C GLY A 342 47.04 7.78 26.65
N SER A 343 46.08 8.71 26.85
CA SER A 343 46.40 10.06 27.35
C SER A 343 45.17 10.77 27.95
N GLY A 344 44.48 10.10 28.87
CA GLY A 344 43.43 10.71 29.69
C GLY A 344 43.57 10.19 31.12
N GLY A 345 44.18 11.00 31.99
CA GLY A 345 44.67 10.58 33.29
C GLY A 345 43.62 10.34 34.37
N GLY A 346 44.12 9.78 35.48
CA GLY A 346 43.60 10.04 36.81
C GLY A 346 42.59 9.03 37.36
N GLY A 347 42.96 7.75 37.40
CA GLY A 347 42.30 6.76 38.22
C GLY A 347 43.19 5.53 38.33
N GLU A 348 43.90 5.38 39.44
CA GLU A 348 44.58 4.13 39.82
C GLU A 348 43.54 3.06 40.21
N GLY A 349 42.57 2.80 39.34
CA GLY A 349 41.89 1.53 39.27
C GLY A 349 42.73 0.64 38.37
N SER A 350 43.22 -0.48 38.88
CA SER A 350 44.07 -1.39 38.13
C SER A 350 43.41 -1.74 36.80
N VAL A 351 44.00 -1.30 35.70
CA VAL A 351 43.54 -1.62 34.33
C VAL A 351 43.48 -3.14 34.13
N GLU A 352 44.23 -3.90 34.92
CA GLU A 352 44.18 -5.36 34.96
C GLU A 352 42.87 -5.89 35.55
N ASP A 353 42.25 -5.20 36.50
CA ASP A 353 40.95 -5.59 37.08
C ASP A 353 39.79 -5.29 36.11
N GLU A 354 39.81 -4.13 35.42
CA GLU A 354 38.81 -3.82 34.39
C GLU A 354 38.96 -4.73 33.15
N LEU A 355 40.19 -5.08 32.75
CA LEU A 355 40.42 -6.05 31.67
C LEU A 355 40.00 -7.46 32.08
N ALA A 356 40.21 -7.86 33.33
CA ALA A 356 39.73 -9.14 33.84
C ALA A 356 38.19 -9.20 33.91
N GLU A 357 37.53 -8.09 34.28
CA GLU A 357 36.07 -8.01 34.33
C GLU A 357 35.44 -8.02 32.93
N ILE A 358 36.05 -7.32 31.96
CA ILE A 358 35.63 -7.37 30.56
C ILE A 358 35.86 -8.77 29.97
N ALA A 359 37.01 -9.40 30.24
CA ALA A 359 37.28 -10.77 29.77
C ALA A 359 36.32 -11.81 30.39
N ALA A 360 35.95 -11.64 31.67
CA ALA A 360 34.96 -12.49 32.33
C ALA A 360 33.55 -12.28 31.77
N ALA A 361 33.18 -11.03 31.46
CA ALA A 361 31.89 -10.72 30.84
C ALA A 361 31.80 -11.22 29.39
N GLU A 362 32.91 -11.18 28.64
CA GLU A 362 32.98 -11.69 27.26
C GLU A 362 32.93 -13.23 27.23
N ALA A 363 33.61 -13.91 28.16
CA ALA A 363 33.52 -15.37 28.31
C ALA A 363 32.09 -15.84 28.67
N LEU A 364 31.40 -15.14 29.57
CA LEU A 364 30.01 -15.43 29.90
C LEU A 364 29.06 -15.13 28.74
N ALA A 365 29.31 -14.07 27.96
CA ALA A 365 28.51 -13.76 26.78
C ALA A 365 28.69 -14.81 25.66
N GLU A 366 29.92 -15.31 25.46
CA GLU A 366 30.19 -16.38 24.48
C GLU A 366 29.55 -17.71 24.89
N GLU A 367 29.53 -18.06 26.18
CA GLU A 367 28.89 -19.28 26.68
C GLU A 367 27.35 -19.24 26.51
N TRP A 368 26.72 -18.09 26.75
CA TRP A 368 25.26 -17.95 26.61
C TRP A 368 24.81 -17.88 25.15
N VAL A 369 25.55 -17.17 24.29
CA VAL A 369 25.23 -17.07 22.86
C VAL A 369 25.46 -18.40 22.14
N THR A 370 26.44 -19.20 22.57
CA THR A 370 26.68 -20.53 21.96
C THR A 370 25.64 -21.56 22.41
N SER A 371 25.17 -21.53 23.65
CA SER A 371 24.15 -22.47 24.14
C SER A 371 22.79 -22.31 23.43
N ASP A 372 22.30 -21.07 23.28
CA ASP A 372 20.99 -20.81 22.64
C ASP A 372 21.02 -21.09 21.12
N VAL A 373 22.13 -20.75 20.46
CA VAL A 373 22.30 -21.04 19.02
C VAL A 373 22.43 -22.54 18.77
N LEU A 374 23.14 -23.27 19.64
CA LEU A 374 23.27 -24.73 19.55
C LEU A 374 21.93 -25.43 19.79
N ALA A 375 21.13 -24.94 20.75
CA ALA A 375 19.78 -25.45 21.00
C ALA A 375 18.83 -25.20 19.81
N GLU A 376 18.91 -24.02 19.18
CA GLU A 376 18.12 -23.72 17.98
C GLU A 376 18.59 -24.56 16.76
N GLU A 377 19.89 -24.79 16.61
CA GLU A 377 20.43 -25.64 15.55
C GLU A 377 20.04 -27.11 15.73
N GLN A 378 20.08 -27.63 16.97
CA GLN A 378 19.58 -28.96 17.30
C GLN A 378 18.07 -29.10 17.04
N ALA A 379 17.28 -28.05 17.34
CA ALA A 379 15.86 -28.06 17.02
C ALA A 379 15.60 -28.07 15.50
N ARG A 380 16.44 -27.36 14.72
CA ARG A 380 16.36 -27.35 13.25
C ARG A 380 16.75 -28.69 12.64
N THR A 381 17.81 -29.34 13.13
CA THR A 381 18.22 -30.65 12.64
C THR A 381 17.19 -31.72 13.01
N ALA A 382 16.62 -31.67 14.21
CA ALA A 382 15.50 -32.55 14.60
C ALA A 382 14.26 -32.36 13.72
N ALA A 383 13.92 -31.12 13.36
CA ALA A 383 12.80 -30.85 12.46
C ALA A 383 13.06 -31.34 11.02
N LEU A 384 14.29 -31.22 10.52
CA LEU A 384 14.70 -31.77 9.23
C LEU A 384 14.66 -33.29 9.21
N GLN A 385 15.13 -33.93 10.29
CA GLN A 385 15.07 -35.37 10.46
C GLN A 385 13.61 -35.86 10.45
N ALA A 386 12.72 -35.21 11.19
CA ALA A 386 11.30 -35.53 11.20
C ALA A 386 10.63 -35.37 9.83
N GLN A 387 11.08 -34.40 9.01
CA GLN A 387 10.61 -34.26 7.63
C GLN A 387 11.12 -35.39 6.73
N MET A 388 12.38 -35.82 6.89
CA MET A 388 12.90 -36.98 6.18
C MET A 388 12.15 -38.26 6.55
N ASP A 389 11.88 -38.48 7.84
CA ASP A 389 11.15 -39.65 8.32
C ASP A 389 9.71 -39.67 7.78
N GLU A 390 9.03 -38.51 7.72
CA GLU A 390 7.69 -38.42 7.11
C GLU A 390 7.71 -38.66 5.59
N LEU A 391 8.78 -38.25 4.89
CA LEU A 391 8.94 -38.56 3.47
C LEU A 391 9.21 -40.05 3.24
N GLN A 392 10.03 -40.67 4.09
CA GLN A 392 10.26 -42.12 4.06
C GLN A 392 8.96 -42.87 4.32
N ARG A 393 8.19 -42.46 5.34
CA ARG A 393 6.88 -43.04 5.65
C ARG A 393 5.91 -42.93 4.47
N LYS A 394 5.86 -41.77 3.79
CA LYS A 394 5.03 -41.60 2.58
C LYS A 394 5.50 -42.45 1.42
N LEU A 395 6.80 -42.67 1.29
CA LEU A 395 7.38 -43.51 0.25
C LEU A 395 7.06 -44.99 0.53
N GLU A 396 7.12 -45.43 1.78
CA GLU A 396 6.68 -46.77 2.20
C GLU A 396 5.17 -46.96 2.03
N GLU A 397 4.36 -45.96 2.37
CA GLU A 397 2.91 -45.98 2.18
C GLU A 397 2.55 -46.02 0.68
N ALA A 398 3.27 -45.28 -0.16
CA ALA A 398 3.16 -45.37 -1.61
C ALA A 398 3.61 -46.74 -2.14
N ARG A 399 4.65 -47.34 -1.55
CA ARG A 399 5.16 -48.67 -1.91
C ARG A 399 4.18 -49.78 -1.50
N ALA A 400 3.51 -49.64 -0.36
CA ALA A 400 2.48 -50.57 0.11
C ALA A 400 1.18 -50.47 -0.71
N ASN A 401 0.85 -49.28 -1.20
CA ASN A 401 -0.32 -49.03 -2.05
C ASN A 401 -0.06 -49.29 -3.54
N ALA A 402 1.20 -49.31 -3.97
CA ALA A 402 1.58 -49.78 -5.29
C ALA A 402 1.34 -51.29 -5.36
N GLY A 403 0.30 -51.70 -6.08
CA GLY A 403 0.07 -53.12 -6.38
C GLY A 403 1.29 -53.78 -7.04
N PRO A 404 1.30 -55.12 -7.20
CA PRO A 404 2.47 -55.88 -7.66
C PRO A 404 3.12 -55.34 -8.96
N SER A 405 2.32 -54.76 -9.86
CA SER A 405 2.80 -54.10 -11.09
C SER A 405 3.67 -52.84 -10.85
N GLY A 406 3.45 -52.08 -9.78
CA GLY A 406 4.25 -50.89 -9.46
C GLY A 406 5.61 -51.23 -8.84
N LEU A 407 5.69 -52.35 -8.11
CA LEU A 407 6.94 -52.88 -7.55
C LEU A 407 7.82 -53.52 -8.63
N GLU A 408 7.23 -54.18 -9.63
CA GLU A 408 7.98 -54.68 -10.81
C GLU A 408 8.60 -53.54 -11.63
N MET A 409 7.89 -52.42 -11.82
CA MET A 409 8.43 -51.25 -12.54
C MET A 409 9.60 -50.59 -11.80
N LEU A 410 9.52 -50.48 -10.46
CA LEU A 410 10.62 -49.93 -9.65
C LEU A 410 11.84 -50.86 -9.63
N ALA A 411 11.64 -52.18 -9.55
CA ALA A 411 12.71 -53.16 -9.65
C ALA A 411 13.37 -53.19 -11.04
N MET A 412 12.60 -52.98 -12.12
CA MET A 412 13.17 -52.80 -13.46
C MET A 412 14.02 -51.54 -13.56
N LEU A 413 13.59 -50.42 -12.95
CA LEU A 413 14.34 -49.15 -12.99
C LEU A 413 15.60 -49.19 -12.13
N GLU A 414 15.61 -49.88 -10.98
CA GLU A 414 16.82 -50.08 -10.18
C GLU A 414 17.82 -51.02 -10.86
N GLY A 415 17.35 -52.09 -11.52
CA GLY A 415 18.21 -52.97 -12.33
C GLY A 415 18.80 -52.30 -13.58
N PHE A 416 18.16 -51.25 -14.10
CA PHE A 416 18.60 -50.52 -15.28
C PHE A 416 19.86 -49.66 -15.03
N PHE A 417 20.20 -49.34 -13.78
CA PHE A 417 21.36 -48.49 -13.45
C PHE A 417 22.63 -49.26 -13.07
N GLU A 418 22.56 -50.56 -12.74
CA GLU A 418 23.72 -51.33 -12.28
C GLU A 418 24.35 -52.26 -13.33
N GLY A 419 23.81 -52.31 -14.55
CA GLY A 419 24.41 -53.08 -15.63
C GLY A 419 23.97 -52.59 -17.00
N ALA A 420 24.56 -51.50 -17.48
CA ALA A 420 24.45 -51.12 -18.88
C ALA A 420 25.53 -51.91 -19.67
N PRO A 421 25.16 -52.92 -20.48
CA PRO A 421 26.09 -53.51 -21.44
C PRO A 421 26.47 -52.45 -22.49
N GLU A 422 27.76 -52.37 -22.81
CA GLU A 422 28.40 -51.41 -23.73
C GLU A 422 27.95 -51.55 -25.20
N GLU A 423 26.97 -52.40 -25.52
CA GLU A 423 26.63 -52.81 -26.90
C GLU A 423 25.16 -52.59 -27.30
N VAL A 424 24.38 -51.76 -26.59
CA VAL A 424 23.03 -51.36 -27.05
C VAL A 424 23.04 -49.90 -27.50
N GLU A 425 23.83 -49.63 -28.54
CA GLU A 425 23.73 -48.43 -29.39
C GLU A 425 22.74 -48.65 -30.56
N GLU A 426 21.76 -49.54 -30.40
CA GLU A 426 20.63 -49.60 -31.33
C GLU A 426 19.69 -48.42 -31.08
N ALA A 427 19.79 -47.46 -32.01
CA ALA A 427 19.18 -46.14 -31.99
C ALA A 427 17.69 -46.16 -31.63
N MET A 428 17.34 -45.59 -30.46
CA MET A 428 16.06 -44.88 -30.34
C MET A 428 16.03 -43.86 -31.47
N THR A 429 15.08 -44.03 -32.38
CA THR A 429 15.00 -43.15 -33.54
C THR A 429 14.66 -41.73 -33.09
N GLU A 430 15.03 -40.72 -33.88
CA GLU A 430 14.68 -39.34 -33.58
C GLU A 430 13.16 -39.16 -33.39
N ASP A 431 12.37 -40.01 -34.06
CA ASP A 431 10.91 -40.06 -33.93
C ASP A 431 10.46 -40.60 -32.57
N ASP A 432 11.17 -41.57 -31.97
CA ASP A 432 10.89 -42.06 -30.62
C ASP A 432 11.18 -40.99 -29.55
N LEU A 433 12.26 -40.23 -29.72
CA LEU A 433 12.59 -39.10 -28.84
C LEU A 433 11.57 -37.96 -28.98
N ARG A 434 11.08 -37.68 -30.19
CA ARG A 434 10.00 -36.72 -30.42
C ARG A 434 8.68 -37.18 -29.80
N ALA A 435 8.35 -38.47 -29.91
CA ALA A 435 7.18 -39.06 -29.27
C ALA A 435 7.26 -38.98 -27.74
N GLN A 436 8.43 -39.26 -27.16
CA GLN A 436 8.66 -39.15 -25.73
C GLN A 436 8.60 -37.69 -25.25
N ALA A 437 9.16 -36.75 -26.00
CA ALA A 437 9.06 -35.33 -25.71
C ALA A 437 7.61 -34.81 -25.79
N ALA A 438 6.80 -35.33 -26.73
CA ALA A 438 5.38 -35.01 -26.83
C ALA A 438 4.59 -35.52 -25.61
N LEU A 439 4.87 -36.73 -25.13
CA LEU A 439 4.28 -37.28 -23.89
C LEU A 439 4.64 -36.45 -22.66
N ILE A 440 5.90 -36.02 -22.52
CA ILE A 440 6.34 -35.17 -21.41
C ILE A 440 5.63 -33.81 -21.44
N ARG A 441 5.48 -33.20 -22.62
CA ARG A 441 4.71 -31.95 -22.79
C ARG A 441 3.25 -32.14 -22.42
N GLN A 442 2.62 -33.22 -22.87
CA GLN A 442 1.24 -33.54 -22.53
C GLN A 442 1.03 -33.70 -21.01
N GLU A 443 1.95 -34.37 -20.32
CA GLU A 443 1.85 -34.51 -18.86
C GLU A 443 2.14 -33.20 -18.11
N PHE A 444 3.03 -32.37 -18.64
CA PHE A 444 3.24 -31.03 -18.09
C PHE A 444 1.99 -30.15 -18.22
N ASP A 445 1.30 -30.20 -19.37
CA ASP A 445 0.05 -29.46 -19.59
C ASP A 445 -1.06 -29.97 -18.65
N ARG A 446 -1.20 -31.29 -18.48
CA ARG A 446 -2.11 -31.88 -17.48
C ARG A 446 -1.79 -31.43 -16.05
N GLN A 447 -0.51 -31.33 -15.69
CA GLN A 447 -0.07 -30.80 -14.39
C GLN A 447 -0.46 -29.33 -14.23
N GLN A 448 -0.26 -28.52 -15.27
CA GLN A 448 -0.67 -27.11 -15.27
C GLN A 448 -2.19 -26.97 -15.12
N GLU A 449 -2.99 -27.75 -15.85
CA GLU A 449 -4.44 -27.77 -15.75
C GLU A 449 -4.89 -28.12 -14.32
N ARG A 450 -4.39 -29.23 -13.74
CA ARG A 450 -4.68 -29.63 -12.35
C ARG A 450 -4.27 -28.53 -11.35
N SER A 451 -3.16 -27.86 -11.60
CA SER A 451 -2.72 -26.75 -10.73
C SER A 451 -3.64 -25.52 -10.86
N SER A 452 -4.14 -25.25 -12.06
CA SER A 452 -5.06 -24.15 -12.35
C SER A 452 -6.44 -24.41 -11.74
N GLU A 453 -6.92 -25.66 -11.79
CA GLU A 453 -8.17 -26.10 -11.16
C GLU A 453 -8.09 -25.98 -9.64
N LYS A 454 -6.99 -26.45 -9.02
CA LYS A 454 -6.77 -26.25 -7.58
C LYS A 454 -6.77 -24.77 -7.19
N ARG A 455 -6.19 -23.89 -8.03
CA ARG A 455 -6.24 -22.43 -7.79
C ARG A 455 -7.66 -21.88 -7.92
N LYS A 456 -8.45 -22.35 -8.89
CA LYS A 456 -9.87 -21.99 -9.03
C LYS A 456 -10.68 -22.45 -7.82
N GLU A 457 -10.51 -23.69 -7.38
CA GLU A 457 -11.18 -24.25 -6.19
C GLU A 457 -10.86 -23.46 -4.92
N VAL A 458 -9.59 -23.07 -4.72
CA VAL A 458 -9.19 -22.22 -3.59
C VAL A 458 -9.86 -20.84 -3.66
N ARG A 459 -9.96 -20.23 -4.83
CA ARG A 459 -10.66 -18.94 -5.01
C ARG A 459 -12.16 -19.07 -4.74
N GLU A 460 -12.80 -20.13 -5.20
CA GLU A 460 -14.22 -20.39 -4.93
C GLU A 460 -14.48 -20.61 -3.44
N LYS A 461 -13.65 -21.41 -2.75
CA LYS A 461 -13.73 -21.58 -1.29
C LYS A 461 -13.55 -20.25 -0.54
N GLN A 462 -12.66 -19.39 -1.02
CA GLN A 462 -12.48 -18.05 -0.44
C GLN A 462 -13.71 -17.15 -0.68
N GLN A 463 -14.32 -17.20 -1.87
CA GLN A 463 -15.55 -16.48 -2.18
C GLN A 463 -16.72 -16.96 -1.31
N GLN A 464 -16.93 -18.27 -1.20
CA GLN A 464 -17.96 -18.85 -0.33
C GLN A 464 -17.80 -18.41 1.13
N LYS A 465 -16.57 -18.42 1.66
CA LYS A 465 -16.27 -17.95 3.02
C LYS A 465 -16.57 -16.47 3.21
N LEU A 466 -16.38 -15.65 2.17
CA LEU A 466 -16.69 -14.22 2.21
C LEU A 466 -18.20 -13.98 2.19
N GLU A 467 -18.94 -14.72 1.35
CA GLU A 467 -20.41 -14.69 1.31
C GLU A 467 -21.03 -15.13 2.64
N GLU A 468 -20.49 -16.19 3.26
CA GLU A 468 -20.94 -16.65 4.57
C GLU A 468 -20.74 -15.56 5.64
N ARG A 469 -19.60 -14.87 5.62
CA ARG A 469 -19.33 -13.72 6.51
C ARG A 469 -20.29 -12.57 6.29
N LEU A 470 -20.66 -12.27 5.03
CA LEU A 470 -21.65 -11.25 4.71
C LEU A 470 -23.04 -11.64 5.21
N ARG A 471 -23.48 -12.88 4.96
CA ARG A 471 -24.75 -13.42 5.47
C ARG A 471 -24.81 -13.35 7.01
N ALA A 472 -23.73 -13.73 7.69
CA ALA A 472 -23.64 -13.63 9.15
C ALA A 472 -23.71 -12.17 9.65
N ARG A 473 -23.09 -11.23 8.93
CA ARG A 473 -23.16 -9.79 9.25
C ARG A 473 -24.58 -9.25 9.08
N GLU A 474 -25.25 -9.60 7.99
CA GLU A 474 -26.65 -9.22 7.75
C GLU A 474 -27.59 -9.78 8.82
N ALA A 475 -27.43 -11.05 9.19
CA ALA A 475 -28.22 -11.67 10.26
C ALA A 475 -28.08 -10.91 11.59
N ARG A 476 -26.85 -10.48 11.94
CA ARG A 476 -26.62 -9.66 13.13
C ARG A 476 -27.29 -8.28 13.05
N VAL A 477 -27.33 -7.67 11.86
CA VAL A 477 -28.02 -6.38 11.67
C VAL A 477 -29.53 -6.56 11.78
N ARG A 478 -30.11 -7.62 11.19
CA ARG A 478 -31.54 -7.94 11.32
C ARG A 478 -31.92 -8.18 12.79
N ALA A 479 -31.16 -9.01 13.52
CA ALA A 479 -31.38 -9.25 14.94
C ALA A 479 -31.33 -7.97 15.80
N ARG A 480 -30.40 -7.05 15.48
CA ARG A 480 -30.34 -5.73 16.17
C ARG A 480 -31.56 -4.86 15.85
N ARG A 481 -32.03 -4.86 14.60
CA ARG A 481 -33.25 -4.12 14.21
C ARG A 481 -34.48 -4.68 14.91
N GLU A 482 -34.64 -6.00 14.94
CA GLU A 482 -35.74 -6.67 15.66
C GLU A 482 -35.72 -6.36 17.16
N LYS A 483 -34.54 -6.45 17.79
CA LYS A 483 -34.38 -6.07 19.20
C LYS A 483 -34.77 -4.60 19.45
N ALA A 484 -34.35 -3.69 18.58
CA ALA A 484 -34.72 -2.27 18.69
C ALA A 484 -36.24 -2.06 18.52
N LEU A 485 -36.90 -2.81 17.63
CA LEU A 485 -38.36 -2.78 17.48
C LEU A 485 -39.07 -3.31 18.74
N GLN A 486 -38.57 -4.40 19.33
CA GLN A 486 -39.08 -4.93 20.59
C GLN A 486 -38.91 -3.94 21.74
N GLU A 487 -37.76 -3.30 21.87
CA GLU A 487 -37.51 -2.26 22.89
C GLU A 487 -38.44 -1.05 22.71
N ARG A 488 -38.66 -0.61 21.46
CA ARG A 488 -39.64 0.44 21.14
C ARG A 488 -41.07 0.02 21.51
N ALA A 489 -41.46 -1.22 21.21
CA ALA A 489 -42.78 -1.75 21.58
C ALA A 489 -42.94 -1.83 23.10
N ALA A 490 -41.92 -2.28 23.83
CA ALA A 490 -41.90 -2.30 25.29
C ALA A 490 -41.97 -0.89 25.89
N ALA A 491 -41.25 0.08 25.32
CA ALA A 491 -41.31 1.48 25.72
C ALA A 491 -42.72 2.08 25.53
N LYS A 492 -43.37 1.80 24.39
CA LYS A 492 -44.77 2.19 24.15
C LYS A 492 -45.72 1.58 25.19
N LYS A 493 -45.58 0.28 25.50
CA LYS A 493 -46.38 -0.38 26.57
C LYS A 493 -46.17 0.29 27.93
N ARG A 494 -44.92 0.58 28.31
CA ARG A 494 -44.59 1.30 29.56
C ARG A 494 -45.20 2.70 29.60
N ALA A 495 -45.16 3.44 28.48
CA ALA A 495 -45.78 4.76 28.38
C ALA A 495 -47.30 4.71 28.57
N VAL A 496 -47.98 3.73 27.98
CA VAL A 496 -49.42 3.51 28.17
C VAL A 496 -49.75 3.17 29.62
N LEU A 497 -48.97 2.31 30.27
CA LEU A 497 -49.15 2.00 31.70
C LEU A 497 -48.95 3.23 32.59
N LYS A 498 -47.93 4.06 32.32
CA LYS A 498 -47.72 5.33 33.03
C LYS A 498 -48.92 6.27 32.88
N LEU A 499 -49.45 6.41 31.66
CA LEU A 499 -50.65 7.23 31.40
C LEU A 499 -51.88 6.70 32.14
N ARG A 500 -52.08 5.37 32.20
CA ARG A 500 -53.16 4.76 32.99
C ARG A 500 -52.98 5.06 34.49
N LEU A 501 -51.76 4.93 35.02
CA LEU A 501 -51.46 5.23 36.42
C LEU A 501 -51.76 6.69 36.78
N VAL A 502 -51.34 7.63 35.93
CA VAL A 502 -51.63 9.07 36.12
C VAL A 502 -53.13 9.34 36.08
N LYS A 503 -53.88 8.70 35.17
CA LYS A 503 -55.34 8.82 35.13
C LYS A 503 -56.01 8.25 36.38
N THR A 504 -55.55 7.12 36.92
CA THR A 504 -56.08 6.55 38.16
C THR A 504 -55.76 7.42 39.37
N GLN A 505 -54.54 7.97 39.46
CA GLN A 505 -54.15 8.90 40.53
C GLN A 505 -54.99 10.18 40.48
N ARG A 506 -55.22 10.74 39.29
CA ARG A 506 -56.09 11.90 39.10
C ARG A 506 -57.52 11.63 39.60
N LYS A 507 -58.14 10.53 39.18
CA LYS A 507 -59.50 10.15 39.64
C LYS A 507 -59.56 9.95 41.15
N TRP A 508 -58.52 9.38 41.75
CA TRP A 508 -58.44 9.20 43.20
C TRP A 508 -58.36 10.55 43.94
N ILE A 509 -57.54 11.48 43.46
CA ILE A 509 -57.45 12.84 44.01
C ILE A 509 -58.80 13.56 43.86
N GLU A 510 -59.43 13.50 42.68
CA GLU A 510 -60.75 14.11 42.44
C GLU A 510 -61.81 13.57 43.42
N ARG A 511 -61.89 12.25 43.64
CA ARG A 511 -62.80 11.65 44.62
C ARG A 511 -62.50 12.10 46.05
N ARG A 512 -61.21 12.18 46.43
CA ARG A 512 -60.80 12.58 47.78
C ARG A 512 -61.05 14.06 48.06
N LEU A 513 -60.97 14.91 47.03
CA LEU A 513 -61.33 16.32 47.11
C LEU A 513 -62.83 16.51 47.25
N LEU A 514 -63.63 15.79 46.45
CA LEU A 514 -65.10 15.81 46.55
C LEU A 514 -65.58 15.36 47.94
N ALA A 515 -64.96 14.34 48.52
CA ALA A 515 -65.33 13.84 49.86
C ALA A 515 -65.03 14.82 51.01
N LYS A 516 -64.16 15.81 50.81
CA LYS A 516 -63.73 16.75 51.88
C LYS A 516 -64.49 18.07 51.93
N GLY A 517 -65.44 18.32 51.02
CA GLY A 517 -66.35 19.49 51.07
C GLY A 517 -65.68 20.88 51.04
N SER A 518 -64.38 20.97 50.81
CA SER A 518 -63.63 22.23 50.87
C SER A 518 -63.36 22.76 49.45
N ALA A 519 -64.28 23.58 48.96
CA ALA A 519 -64.17 24.27 47.67
C ALA A 519 -62.84 25.05 47.47
N PRO A 520 -62.29 25.79 48.46
CA PRO A 520 -61.07 26.56 48.23
C PRO A 520 -59.81 25.68 48.13
N VAL A 521 -59.74 24.58 48.88
CA VAL A 521 -58.59 23.64 48.82
C VAL A 521 -58.59 22.85 47.52
N ALA A 522 -59.77 22.54 46.97
CA ALA A 522 -59.91 21.88 45.67
C ALA A 522 -59.36 22.73 44.51
N VAL A 523 -59.57 24.05 44.52
CA VAL A 523 -59.06 24.96 43.47
C VAL A 523 -57.53 25.07 43.52
N ALA A 524 -56.94 25.19 44.72
CA ALA A 524 -55.49 25.27 44.88
C ALA A 524 -54.78 23.96 44.48
N LEU A 525 -55.35 22.81 44.84
CA LEU A 525 -54.82 21.51 44.42
C LEU A 525 -55.04 21.25 42.92
N ALA A 526 -56.17 21.66 42.35
CA ALA A 526 -56.41 21.57 40.90
C ALA A 526 -55.39 22.40 40.11
N ALA A 527 -55.08 23.63 40.54
CA ALA A 527 -54.05 24.47 39.91
C ALA A 527 -52.64 23.85 40.01
N THR A 528 -52.33 23.20 41.13
CA THR A 528 -51.02 22.55 41.35
C THR A 528 -50.89 21.27 40.51
N VAL A 529 -51.93 20.44 40.47
CA VAL A 529 -51.98 19.25 39.61
C VAL A 529 -51.97 19.65 38.14
N TYR A 530 -52.63 20.75 37.75
CA TYR A 530 -52.57 21.29 36.40
C TYR A 530 -51.15 21.70 36.02
N ARG A 531 -50.41 22.42 36.88
CA ARG A 531 -48.99 22.76 36.62
C ARG A 531 -48.09 21.52 36.51
N ILE A 532 -48.27 20.53 37.37
CA ILE A 532 -47.46 19.30 37.35
C ILE A 532 -47.77 18.48 36.10
N THR A 533 -49.05 18.34 35.72
CA THR A 533 -49.46 17.60 34.53
C THR A 533 -49.08 18.32 33.23
N HIS A 534 -49.09 19.66 33.19
CA HIS A 534 -48.58 20.43 32.05
C HIS A 534 -47.05 20.34 31.92
N ARG A 535 -46.29 20.24 33.02
CA ARG A 535 -44.84 20.02 32.99
C ARG A 535 -44.44 18.60 32.61
N LEU A 536 -45.30 17.61 32.87
CA LEU A 536 -45.07 16.21 32.50
C LEU A 536 -45.63 15.83 31.12
N ARG A 537 -46.33 16.75 30.43
CA ARG A 537 -46.72 16.55 29.04
C ARG A 537 -45.42 16.55 28.22
N PRO A 538 -45.00 15.41 27.65
CA PRO A 538 -43.82 15.40 26.79
C PRO A 538 -44.09 16.41 25.67
N SER A 539 -43.17 17.38 25.52
CA SER A 539 -43.15 18.28 24.37
C SER A 539 -43.35 17.43 23.13
N SER A 540 -44.48 17.64 22.46
CA SER A 540 -44.88 16.91 21.28
C SER A 540 -43.83 17.15 20.20
N ALA A 541 -42.97 16.15 19.99
CA ALA A 541 -42.34 15.97 18.69
C ALA A 541 -43.44 15.68 17.66
N PRO A 542 -43.35 16.22 16.44
CA PRO A 542 -44.36 16.02 15.40
C PRO A 542 -44.47 14.53 15.07
N SER A 543 -45.70 14.01 15.10
CA SER A 543 -46.04 12.62 14.83
C SER A 543 -46.65 12.53 13.44
N SER A 544 -45.89 12.02 12.48
CA SER A 544 -46.40 11.56 11.19
C SER A 544 -47.53 10.53 11.39
N ARG A 545 -48.72 10.88 10.90
CA ARG A 545 -49.88 9.98 10.80
C ARG A 545 -49.65 9.01 9.65
N SER A 546 -49.27 7.76 9.94
CA SER A 546 -49.47 6.65 9.01
C SER A 546 -50.90 6.16 9.12
N SER A 547 -51.69 6.45 8.08
CA SER A 547 -53.01 5.86 7.82
C SER A 547 -52.87 4.36 7.56
N SER A 548 -53.57 3.54 8.35
CA SER A 548 -53.91 2.17 8.01
C SER A 548 -55.31 2.16 7.39
N ARG A 549 -55.44 1.79 6.12
CA ARG A 549 -56.74 1.40 5.53
C ARG A 549 -56.62 0.01 4.94
N ALA A 550 -57.56 -0.83 5.36
CA ALA A 550 -57.71 -2.23 5.01
C ALA A 550 -58.28 -2.43 3.60
N SER A 551 -57.95 -3.59 3.03
CA SER A 551 -58.76 -4.46 2.15
C SER A 551 -59.88 -3.84 1.29
N GLY A 552 -59.72 -3.97 -0.02
CA GLY A 552 -60.79 -3.94 -1.01
C GLY A 552 -60.32 -4.66 -2.26
N ALA A 553 -60.95 -5.79 -2.56
CA ALA A 553 -60.76 -6.56 -3.78
C ALA A 553 -61.42 -5.86 -4.98
N ASP A 554 -61.02 -6.33 -6.17
CA ASP A 554 -61.85 -6.51 -7.36
C ASP A 554 -61.85 -5.44 -8.47
N ALA A 555 -61.89 -5.98 -9.70
CA ALA A 555 -62.16 -5.39 -11.01
C ALA A 555 -61.10 -4.50 -11.71
N GLY A 556 -60.48 -5.05 -12.76
CA GLY A 556 -60.13 -4.27 -13.97
C GLY A 556 -61.40 -3.74 -14.68
N PRO A 557 -61.35 -3.09 -15.86
CA PRO A 557 -60.37 -3.32 -16.93
C PRO A 557 -60.03 -2.07 -17.81
N LYS A 558 -59.32 -2.36 -18.92
CA LYS A 558 -59.30 -1.65 -20.23
C LYS A 558 -58.25 -0.54 -20.48
N ARG A 559 -57.31 -0.90 -21.37
CA ARG A 559 -56.62 -0.06 -22.38
C ARG A 559 -57.64 0.73 -23.25
N PRO A 560 -57.27 1.84 -23.92
CA PRO A 560 -56.49 1.82 -25.19
C PRO A 560 -55.36 2.87 -25.22
N MET A 561 -54.16 2.55 -25.71
CA MET A 561 -53.67 2.86 -27.07
C MET A 561 -53.99 4.26 -27.59
N THR A 562 -52.98 5.14 -27.60
CA THR A 562 -52.72 6.08 -28.71
C THR A 562 -51.23 6.45 -28.78
N THR A 563 -50.82 6.66 -30.02
CA THR A 563 -49.53 6.92 -30.65
C THR A 563 -49.06 8.38 -30.54
N ALA A 564 -47.77 8.62 -30.36
CA ALA A 564 -47.02 9.79 -30.87
C ALA A 564 -45.50 9.53 -30.69
N ALA A 565 -44.76 9.17 -31.74
CA ALA A 565 -44.04 10.09 -32.63
C ALA A 565 -43.01 10.96 -31.89
N THR A 566 -41.78 10.45 -31.74
CA THR A 566 -40.61 11.25 -31.34
C THR A 566 -39.75 11.47 -32.57
N GLN A 567 -39.77 12.70 -33.08
CA GLN A 567 -38.94 13.18 -34.17
C GLN A 567 -37.49 13.32 -33.72
N HIS A 568 -36.58 12.74 -34.52
CA HIS A 568 -35.16 13.03 -34.51
C HIS A 568 -34.92 14.40 -35.17
N HIS A 569 -34.41 15.38 -34.41
CA HIS A 569 -33.72 16.53 -34.99
C HIS A 569 -32.21 16.37 -34.84
N ARG A 570 -31.60 15.99 -35.96
CA ARG A 570 -30.19 16.13 -36.28
C ARG A 570 -29.98 17.59 -36.69
N VAL A 571 -29.12 18.32 -36.00
CA VAL A 571 -28.62 19.63 -36.47
C VAL A 571 -27.11 19.51 -36.63
N THR A 572 -26.71 19.46 -37.90
CA THR A 572 -25.35 19.73 -38.38
C THR A 572 -25.14 21.24 -38.42
N GLY A 573 -23.95 21.70 -38.02
CA GLY A 573 -23.54 23.10 -38.16
C GLY A 573 -22.03 23.22 -37.97
N ASP A 574 -21.34 23.35 -39.09
CA ASP A 574 -19.90 23.52 -39.23
C ASP A 574 -19.37 24.88 -38.74
N LEU A 575 -18.15 24.81 -38.21
CA LEU A 575 -16.99 25.71 -38.36
C LEU A 575 -17.21 27.22 -38.56
N ALA A 576 -16.69 28.01 -37.60
CA ALA A 576 -16.04 29.29 -37.89
C ALA A 576 -14.97 29.64 -36.84
N ALA A 577 -13.93 30.30 -37.32
CA ALA A 577 -12.63 30.53 -36.71
C ALA A 577 -12.60 31.55 -35.54
N GLY A 578 -11.60 31.39 -34.68
CA GLY A 578 -10.66 32.45 -34.31
C GLY A 578 -11.12 33.54 -33.33
N ALA A 579 -10.77 33.38 -32.05
CA ALA A 579 -10.35 34.51 -31.20
C ALA A 579 -9.68 33.99 -29.90
N THR A 580 -8.37 34.19 -29.80
CA THR A 580 -7.60 34.12 -28.54
C THR A 580 -8.08 35.19 -27.56
N PRO A 581 -8.37 34.87 -26.29
CA PRO A 581 -8.68 35.88 -25.29
C PRO A 581 -7.41 36.60 -24.79
N PRO A 582 -7.49 37.91 -24.48
CA PRO A 582 -6.34 38.68 -24.02
C PRO A 582 -5.91 38.24 -22.60
N ARG A 583 -4.59 38.10 -22.43
CA ARG A 583 -3.95 37.89 -21.12
C ARG A 583 -4.13 39.14 -20.25
N GLY A 584 -4.86 38.99 -19.15
CA GLY A 584 -4.96 40.02 -18.10
C GLY A 584 -3.62 40.26 -17.38
N PRO A 585 -3.46 41.44 -16.75
CA PRO A 585 -2.21 41.86 -16.14
C PRO A 585 -1.88 41.04 -14.88
N ARG A 586 -0.60 40.65 -14.76
CA ARG A 586 -0.03 39.97 -13.58
C ARG A 586 -0.06 40.91 -12.37
N PRO A 587 -0.47 40.43 -11.17
CA PRO A 587 -0.34 41.21 -9.94
C PRO A 587 1.14 41.36 -9.52
N PRO A 588 1.52 42.48 -8.88
CA PRO A 588 2.89 42.71 -8.41
C PRO A 588 3.26 41.71 -7.30
N GLY A 589 4.48 41.19 -7.40
CA GLY A 589 5.02 40.16 -6.51
C GLY A 589 5.09 40.59 -5.05
N LYS A 590 4.66 39.70 -4.15
CA LYS A 590 4.90 39.83 -2.71
C LYS A 590 6.39 39.61 -2.41
N PRO A 591 6.99 40.37 -1.48
CA PRO A 591 8.38 40.15 -1.07
C PRO A 591 8.52 38.81 -0.33
N LYS A 592 9.64 38.12 -0.61
CA LYS A 592 10.04 36.85 0.03
C LYS A 592 10.21 37.03 1.55
N PRO A 593 9.71 36.10 2.39
CA PRO A 593 10.05 36.11 3.80
C PRO A 593 11.52 35.68 3.98
N ALA A 594 12.23 36.41 4.83
CA ALA A 594 13.59 36.09 5.25
C ALA A 594 13.62 34.75 5.99
N TYR A 595 14.53 33.87 5.59
CA TYR A 595 14.86 32.64 6.32
C TYR A 595 15.58 33.02 7.63
N PRO A 596 15.15 32.52 8.81
CA PRO A 596 16.00 32.54 9.98
C PRO A 596 17.05 31.43 9.84
N GLY A 597 18.31 31.79 10.01
CA GLY A 597 19.45 30.86 9.99
C GLY A 597 19.40 29.83 11.12
N PRO A 598 20.18 28.74 11.01
CA PRO A 598 20.19 27.66 11.98
C PRO A 598 20.92 28.11 13.26
N GLY A 599 20.15 28.47 14.27
CA GLY A 599 20.66 28.70 15.62
C GLY A 599 21.08 27.37 16.26
N GLY A 600 22.34 27.28 16.66
CA GLY A 600 22.94 26.13 17.33
C GLY A 600 22.23 25.78 18.64
N ALA A 601 21.92 24.50 18.80
CA ALA A 601 21.45 23.93 20.04
C ALA A 601 22.64 23.70 20.98
N GLY A 602 22.75 24.54 22.03
CA GLY A 602 23.61 24.28 23.17
C GLY A 602 23.10 23.11 24.03
N PRO A 603 23.98 22.48 24.83
CA PRO A 603 23.65 21.27 25.59
C PRO A 603 22.69 21.57 26.75
N ARG A 604 21.69 20.70 26.91
CA ARG A 604 20.76 20.73 28.05
C ARG A 604 21.47 20.25 29.32
N PRO A 605 21.24 20.87 30.49
CA PRO A 605 21.70 20.33 31.78
C PRO A 605 20.84 19.14 32.23
N PRO A 606 21.40 18.22 33.03
CA PRO A 606 20.71 17.02 33.49
C PRO A 606 19.63 17.36 34.54
N GLY A 607 18.49 16.67 34.44
CA GLY A 607 17.31 16.90 35.25
C GLY A 607 17.48 16.46 36.70
N GLY A 608 17.09 17.34 37.62
CA GLY A 608 16.88 17.01 39.04
C GLY A 608 15.50 16.38 39.30
N PRO A 609 15.34 15.71 40.47
CA PRO A 609 14.16 14.92 40.80
C PRO A 609 12.96 15.79 41.21
N ARG A 610 11.76 15.32 40.87
CA ARG A 610 10.49 15.95 41.28
C ARG A 610 10.11 15.55 42.72
N PRO A 611 9.57 16.48 43.54
CA PRO A 611 9.04 16.18 44.88
C PRO A 611 7.62 15.56 44.81
N PRO A 612 7.13 14.95 45.91
CA PRO A 612 6.08 13.91 45.90
C PRO A 612 4.68 14.38 45.50
#